data_AF-A0A7K9DTB6-F1
#
_entry.id   AF-A0A7K9DTB6-F1
#
_cell.length_a   1.000
_cell.length_b   1.000
_cell.length_c   1.000
_cell.angle_alpha   90.00
_cell.angle_beta   90.00
_cell.angle_gamma   90.00
#
_symmetry.space_group_name_H-M   'P 1'
#
loop_
_entity.id
_entity.type
_entity.pdbx_description
1 polymer ?
#
loop_
_entity_poly.entity_id
_entity_poly.type
_entity_poly.pdbx_seq_one_letter_code
_entity_poly.pdbx_strand_id
1 'polypeptide(L)'
;KELTVLGKPKRPRSGFNIFVSENFQGSEGISPAAKLKQLFGAWQKLSSSQKQPYLQLAEDDKVRYGNEMKSWEAKMVELGREDLIRSKQQKPKKQTAGTAKKAGTAKASSREKKAKSKLKKSEE
;
A
#
# COMPACT_ATOMS: atom_id res chain seq x y z
N LYS A 1 7.04 20.78 19.70
CA LYS A 1 6.81 19.87 20.86
C LYS A 1 5.41 20.00 21.44
N GLU A 2 4.69 21.10 21.19
CA GLU A 2 3.30 21.31 21.65
C GLU A 2 2.33 20.21 21.23
N LEU A 3 2.34 19.75 19.97
CA LEU A 3 1.46 18.65 19.52
C LEU A 3 1.68 17.34 20.29
N THR A 4 2.92 17.05 20.67
CA THR A 4 3.26 15.86 21.47
C THR A 4 2.79 16.03 22.92
N VAL A 5 2.86 17.26 23.46
CA VAL A 5 2.35 17.60 24.80
C VAL A 5 0.82 17.53 24.85
N LEU A 6 0.14 17.94 23.78
CA LEU A 6 -1.31 17.84 23.63
C LEU A 6 -1.81 16.41 23.34
N GLY A 7 -0.91 15.42 23.38
CA GLY A 7 -1.26 14.01 23.20
C GLY A 7 -1.70 13.67 21.78
N LYS A 8 -1.21 14.40 20.76
CA LYS A 8 -1.57 14.11 19.36
C LYS A 8 -1.21 12.67 19.00
N PRO A 9 -2.17 11.87 18.49
CA PRO A 9 -1.95 10.48 18.12
C PRO A 9 -0.76 10.32 17.18
N LYS A 10 0.07 9.30 17.44
CA LYS A 10 1.21 8.96 16.57
C LYS A 10 0.69 8.36 15.27
N ARG A 11 1.34 8.72 14.15
CA ARG A 11 0.98 8.24 12.81
C ARG A 11 0.88 6.72 12.76
N PRO A 12 0.00 6.17 11.90
CA PRO A 12 -0.19 4.75 11.80
C PRO A 12 1.10 4.08 11.30
N ARG A 13 1.44 2.93 11.87
CA ARG A 13 2.60 2.12 11.51
C ARG A 13 2.30 1.34 10.23
N SER A 14 3.24 1.36 9.29
CA SER A 14 3.18 0.49 8.12
C SER A 14 3.60 -0.93 8.47
N GLY A 15 3.22 -1.92 7.66
CA GLY A 15 3.61 -3.31 7.90
C GLY A 15 5.12 -3.50 7.94
N PHE A 16 5.87 -2.73 7.13
CA PHE A 16 7.32 -2.72 7.21
C PHE A 16 7.83 -2.11 8.53
N ASN A 17 7.21 -1.06 9.07
CA ASN A 17 7.63 -0.52 10.37
C ASN A 17 7.38 -1.51 11.50
N ILE A 18 6.30 -2.28 11.44
CA ILE A 18 5.98 -3.33 12.40
C ILE A 18 7.04 -4.45 12.30
N PHE A 19 7.31 -4.94 11.09
CA PHE A 19 8.38 -5.91 10.84
C PHE A 19 9.74 -5.44 11.35
N VAL A 20 10.12 -4.19 11.06
CA VAL A 20 11.37 -3.61 11.56
C VAL A 20 11.35 -3.59 13.08
N SER A 21 10.28 -3.12 13.74
CA SER A 21 10.25 -3.05 15.20
C SER A 21 10.46 -4.40 15.90
N GLU A 22 9.97 -5.49 15.31
CA GLU A 22 10.14 -6.84 15.84
C GLU A 22 11.53 -7.42 15.56
N ASN A 23 12.10 -7.12 14.39
CA ASN A 23 13.34 -7.75 13.93
C ASN A 23 14.59 -6.88 14.18
N PHE A 24 14.43 -5.62 14.61
CA PHE A 24 15.53 -4.67 14.79
C PHE A 24 16.51 -5.08 15.88
N GLN A 25 16.00 -5.59 17.01
CA GLN A 25 16.83 -6.03 18.14
C GLN A 25 17.68 -7.25 17.78
N GLY A 26 17.11 -8.22 17.07
CA GLY A 26 17.80 -9.44 16.62
C GLY A 26 18.61 -9.29 15.34
N SER A 27 18.61 -8.12 14.70
CA SER A 27 19.38 -7.90 13.48
C SER A 27 20.86 -7.59 13.76
N GLU A 28 21.72 -8.34 13.07
CA GLU A 28 23.17 -8.14 13.02
C GLU A 28 23.50 -6.80 12.34
N GLY A 29 24.44 -6.02 12.87
CA GLY A 29 24.90 -4.79 12.23
C GLY A 29 25.46 -3.76 13.23
N ILE A 30 26.58 -3.14 12.86
CA ILE A 30 27.32 -2.21 13.73
C ILE A 30 26.57 -0.86 13.88
N SER A 31 25.88 -0.43 12.83
CA SER A 31 25.14 0.83 12.79
C SER A 31 23.63 0.61 12.60
N PRO A 32 22.76 1.40 13.26
CA PRO A 32 21.32 1.39 13.03
C PRO A 32 20.92 1.48 11.54
N ALA A 33 21.67 2.25 10.75
CA ALA A 33 21.42 2.39 9.32
C ALA A 33 21.72 1.08 8.55
N ALA A 34 22.80 0.37 8.93
CA ALA A 34 23.15 -0.92 8.34
C ALA A 34 22.08 -1.98 8.64
N LYS A 35 21.62 -2.04 9.89
CA LYS A 35 20.52 -2.91 10.33
C LYS A 35 19.24 -2.66 9.51
N LEU A 36 18.86 -1.40 9.34
CA LEU A 36 17.67 -1.04 8.57
C LEU A 36 17.79 -1.46 7.09
N LYS A 37 18.98 -1.31 6.48
CA LYS A 37 19.24 -1.75 5.10
C LYS A 37 19.11 -3.27 4.95
N GLN A 38 19.60 -4.03 5.93
CA GLN A 38 19.47 -5.49 5.94
C GLN A 38 18.01 -5.92 6.11
N LEU A 39 17.28 -5.32 7.05
CA LEU A 39 15.86 -5.58 7.26
C LEU A 39 15.02 -5.21 6.04
N PHE A 40 15.35 -4.12 5.34
CA PHE A 40 14.70 -3.78 4.09
C PHE A 40 14.91 -4.87 3.03
N GLY A 41 16.15 -5.38 2.90
CA GLY A 41 16.45 -6.51 2.03
C GLY A 41 15.68 -7.78 2.40
N ALA A 42 15.62 -8.11 3.70
CA ALA A 42 14.86 -9.25 4.20
C ALA A 42 13.36 -9.10 3.89
N TRP A 43 12.79 -7.93 4.15
CA TRP A 43 11.39 -7.62 3.85
C TRP A 43 11.08 -7.79 2.37
N GLN A 44 11.94 -7.31 1.46
CA GLN A 44 11.72 -7.48 0.02
C GLN A 44 11.65 -8.97 -0.37
N LYS A 45 12.47 -9.82 0.24
CA LYS A 45 12.52 -11.27 -0.01
C LYS A 45 11.36 -12.07 0.58
N LEU A 46 10.64 -11.54 1.58
CA LEU A 46 9.49 -12.23 2.15
C LEU A 46 8.38 -12.44 1.12
N SER A 47 7.74 -13.61 1.17
CA SER A 47 6.57 -13.92 0.35
C SER A 47 5.34 -13.11 0.77
N SER A 48 4.34 -13.04 -0.10
CA SER A 48 3.08 -12.35 0.21
C SER A 48 2.41 -12.90 1.47
N SER A 49 2.45 -14.21 1.68
CA SER A 49 1.89 -14.90 2.85
C SER A 49 2.63 -14.53 4.14
N GLN A 50 3.97 -14.43 4.09
CA GLN A 50 4.75 -13.98 5.25
C GLN A 50 4.54 -12.49 5.54
N LYS A 51 4.25 -11.69 4.52
CA LYS A 51 3.92 -10.26 4.67
C LYS A 51 2.50 -10.02 5.20
N GLN A 52 1.55 -10.93 4.95
CA GLN A 52 0.15 -10.79 5.35
C GLN A 52 -0.05 -10.39 6.83
N PRO A 53 0.55 -11.07 7.83
CA PRO A 53 0.33 -10.70 9.23
C PRO A 53 0.73 -9.25 9.52
N TYR A 54 1.85 -8.79 8.96
CA TYR A 54 2.30 -7.40 9.12
C TYR A 54 1.40 -6.40 8.40
N LEU A 55 0.83 -6.77 7.25
CA LEU A 55 -0.12 -5.94 6.52
C LEU A 55 -1.46 -5.83 7.26
N GLN A 56 -1.93 -6.92 7.87
CA GLN A 56 -3.13 -6.93 8.71
C GLN A 56 -2.94 -6.03 9.93
N LEU A 57 -1.84 -6.18 10.66
CA LEU A 57 -1.51 -5.31 11.79
C LEU A 57 -1.41 -3.83 11.38
N ALA A 58 -0.94 -3.55 10.16
CA ALA A 58 -0.89 -2.19 9.64
C ALA A 58 -2.28 -1.63 9.33
N GLU A 59 -3.23 -2.47 8.91
CA GLU A 59 -4.62 -2.07 8.72
C GLU A 59 -5.30 -1.79 10.07
N ASP A 60 -5.08 -2.66 11.06
CA ASP A 60 -5.58 -2.46 12.41
C ASP A 60 -5.00 -1.17 13.03
N ASP A 61 -3.72 -0.87 12.78
CA ASP A 61 -3.09 0.37 13.26
C ASP A 61 -3.63 1.63 12.57
N LYS A 62 -4.11 1.53 11.32
CA LYS A 62 -4.87 2.63 10.68
C LYS A 62 -6.20 2.87 11.37
N VAL A 63 -6.91 1.81 11.73
CA VAL A 63 -8.18 1.91 12.47
C VAL A 63 -7.94 2.55 13.84
N ARG A 64 -6.93 2.09 14.58
CA ARG A 64 -6.48 2.67 15.85
C ARG A 64 -6.22 4.17 15.70
N TYR A 65 -5.36 4.57 14.75
CA TYR A 65 -5.05 5.98 14.52
C TYR A 65 -6.28 6.80 14.12
N GLY A 66 -7.18 6.24 13.31
CA GLY A 66 -8.42 6.89 12.92
C GLY A 66 -9.31 7.22 14.13
N ASN A 67 -9.45 6.27 15.05
CA ASN A 67 -10.24 6.44 16.27
C ASN A 67 -9.58 7.42 17.23
N GLU A 68 -8.29 7.26 17.50
CA GLU A 68 -7.53 8.17 18.37
C GLU A 68 -7.54 9.61 17.82
N MET A 69 -7.42 9.79 16.50
CA MET A 69 -7.47 11.12 15.89
C MET A 69 -8.85 11.75 16.03
N LYS A 70 -9.95 11.00 15.88
CA LYS A 70 -11.30 11.53 16.10
C LYS A 70 -11.47 12.03 17.54
N SER A 71 -11.05 11.22 18.52
CA SER A 71 -11.11 11.60 19.94
C SER A 71 -10.22 12.81 20.23
N TRP A 72 -9.01 12.85 19.66
CA TRP A 72 -8.11 13.98 19.83
C TRP A 72 -8.65 15.25 19.19
N GLU A 73 -9.20 15.18 17.98
CA GLU A 73 -9.83 16.32 17.30
C GLU A 73 -11.03 16.85 18.08
N ALA A 74 -11.87 15.97 18.63
CA ALA A 74 -12.97 16.37 19.50
C ALA A 74 -12.47 17.12 20.75
N LYS A 75 -11.41 16.63 21.38
CA LYS A 75 -10.76 17.30 22.52
C LYS A 75 -10.17 18.66 22.14
N MET A 76 -9.60 18.79 20.94
CA MET A 76 -9.05 20.08 20.49
C MET A 76 -10.16 21.11 20.25
N VAL A 77 -11.32 20.69 19.73
CA VAL A 77 -12.51 21.56 19.58
C VAL A 77 -13.01 22.03 20.95
N GLU A 78 -13.11 21.12 21.94
CA GLU A 78 -13.52 21.47 23.31
C GLU A 78 -12.58 22.48 23.97
N LEU A 79 -11.28 22.37 23.69
CA LEU A 79 -10.26 23.31 24.19
C LEU A 79 -10.19 24.62 23.38
N GLY A 80 -11.06 24.82 22.39
CA GLY A 80 -11.05 26.00 21.50
C GLY A 80 -9.83 26.06 20.57
N ARG A 81 -9.10 24.94 20.41
CA ARG A 81 -7.90 24.78 19.58
C ARG A 81 -8.23 24.14 18.24
N GLU A 82 -9.23 24.69 17.57
CA GLU A 82 -9.67 24.24 16.26
C GLU A 82 -8.59 24.43 15.18
N ASP A 83 -7.58 25.28 15.44
CA ASP A 83 -6.39 25.45 14.60
C ASP A 83 -5.60 24.15 14.38
N LEU A 84 -5.72 23.18 15.30
CA LEU A 84 -4.91 21.96 15.31
C LEU A 84 -5.58 20.75 14.64
N ILE A 85 -6.86 20.84 14.28
CA ILE A 85 -7.63 19.73 13.69
C ILE A 85 -7.32 19.58 12.19
N ARG A 86 -7.49 18.38 11.63
CA ARG A 86 -7.34 18.21 10.18
C ARG A 86 -8.49 18.95 9.47
N SER A 87 -8.17 19.80 8.50
CA SER A 87 -9.18 20.38 7.62
C SER A 87 -10.05 19.28 7.01
N LYS A 88 -11.38 19.41 7.10
CA LYS A 88 -12.35 18.44 6.56
C LYS A 88 -12.23 18.17 5.05
N GLN A 89 -11.39 18.93 4.34
CA GLN A 89 -11.10 18.84 2.90
C GLN A 89 -10.03 17.79 2.53
N GLN A 90 -9.70 16.82 3.40
CA GLN A 90 -8.74 15.77 3.03
C GLN A 90 -9.36 14.76 2.06
N LYS A 91 -9.05 14.94 0.76
CA LYS A 91 -9.36 14.03 -0.35
C LYS A 91 -8.97 12.58 -0.01
N PRO A 92 -9.78 11.57 -0.37
CA PRO A 92 -9.39 10.18 -0.22
C PRO A 92 -8.11 9.92 -1.03
N LYS A 93 -7.04 9.46 -0.36
CA LYS A 93 -5.82 9.04 -1.05
C LYS A 93 -6.16 7.83 -1.93
N LYS A 94 -6.09 8.05 -3.23
CA LYS A 94 -6.23 7.07 -4.31
C LYS A 94 -5.43 5.81 -3.95
N GLN A 95 -6.12 4.68 -3.77
CA GLN A 95 -5.49 3.38 -3.69
C GLN A 95 -4.71 3.17 -4.99
N THR A 96 -3.38 3.10 -4.93
CA THR A 96 -2.57 2.64 -6.05
C THR A 96 -2.78 1.14 -6.20
N ALA A 97 -3.78 0.79 -7.00
CA ALA A 97 -4.02 -0.55 -7.49
C ALA A 97 -2.87 -0.98 -8.42
N GLY A 98 -2.33 -2.18 -8.16
CA GLY A 98 -1.78 -3.09 -9.18
C GLY A 98 -0.52 -2.67 -9.91
N THR A 99 0.63 -3.22 -9.48
CA THR A 99 1.75 -3.50 -10.37
C THR A 99 1.35 -4.61 -11.35
N ALA A 100 0.55 -4.28 -12.35
CA ALA A 100 0.36 -5.11 -13.53
C ALA A 100 1.46 -4.76 -14.54
N LYS A 101 2.60 -5.46 -14.45
CA LYS A 101 3.59 -5.43 -15.54
C LYS A 101 3.34 -6.62 -16.47
N LYS A 102 2.96 -6.27 -17.69
CA LYS A 102 2.72 -7.10 -18.86
C LYS A 102 3.87 -8.08 -19.14
N ALA A 103 3.53 -9.32 -19.46
CA ALA A 103 4.27 -10.15 -20.42
C ALA A 103 3.33 -10.39 -21.61
N GLY A 104 3.66 -9.79 -22.75
CA GLY A 104 3.02 -10.07 -24.02
C GLY A 104 3.80 -11.17 -24.73
N THR A 105 3.11 -12.21 -25.17
CA THR A 105 3.54 -13.10 -26.25
C THR A 105 2.35 -13.32 -27.16
N ALA A 106 2.57 -12.99 -28.42
CA ALA A 106 1.62 -12.98 -29.52
C ALA A 106 1.13 -14.39 -29.91
N LYS A 107 -0.12 -14.51 -30.37
CA LYS A 107 -0.43 -15.15 -31.66
C LYS A 107 -1.84 -14.82 -32.18
N ALA A 108 -1.84 -14.02 -33.24
CA ALA A 108 -2.74 -13.96 -34.39
C ALA A 108 -4.15 -14.58 -34.32
N SER A 109 -5.16 -13.72 -34.48
CA SER A 109 -6.35 -14.04 -35.28
C SER A 109 -7.02 -12.75 -35.73
N SER A 110 -6.84 -12.39 -37.01
CA SER A 110 -7.93 -11.95 -37.91
C SER A 110 -7.40 -11.19 -39.14
N ARG A 111 -7.98 -11.56 -40.29
CA ARG A 111 -8.38 -10.66 -41.39
C ARG A 111 -7.39 -10.38 -42.54
N GLU A 112 -7.25 -11.35 -43.44
CA GLU A 112 -7.11 -11.15 -44.90
C GLU A 112 -7.87 -12.31 -45.58
N LYS A 113 -8.50 -12.24 -46.75
CA LYS A 113 -8.88 -11.19 -47.69
C LYS A 113 -10.05 -11.77 -48.51
N LYS A 114 -10.90 -10.89 -48.98
CA LYS A 114 -12.07 -11.13 -49.82
C LYS A 114 -11.59 -11.44 -51.25
N ALA A 115 -11.86 -12.63 -51.77
CA ALA A 115 -11.76 -12.95 -53.21
C ALA A 115 -13.12 -13.45 -53.72
N LYS A 116 -13.46 -12.99 -54.92
CA LYS A 116 -14.76 -13.01 -55.58
C LYS A 116 -14.68 -13.95 -56.79
N SER A 117 -15.86 -14.39 -57.27
CA SER A 117 -16.17 -15.15 -58.50
C SER A 117 -16.22 -16.67 -58.33
N LYS A 118 -17.42 -17.28 -58.35
CA LYS A 118 -18.14 -17.77 -59.57
C LYS A 118 -17.23 -18.70 -60.38
N LEU A 119 -17.55 -19.98 -60.59
CA LEU A 119 -18.57 -20.44 -61.54
C LEU A 119 -18.62 -22.00 -61.47
N LYS A 120 -19.82 -22.60 -61.62
CA LYS A 120 -20.17 -23.87 -62.34
C LYS A 120 -19.25 -25.11 -62.23
N LYS A 121 -19.66 -26.39 -62.25
CA LYS A 121 -20.87 -27.17 -62.62
C LYS A 121 -20.28 -28.55 -62.99
N SER A 122 -20.93 -29.66 -62.59
CA SER A 122 -20.83 -31.01 -63.21
C SER A 122 -19.49 -31.75 -63.09
N GLU A 123 -19.41 -32.98 -62.55
CA GLU A 123 -19.85 -34.29 -63.08
C GLU A 123 -18.59 -35.09 -63.45
N GLU A 124 -18.31 -36.14 -62.69
CA GLU A 124 -18.07 -37.53 -63.14
C GLU A 124 -17.79 -38.41 -61.92
#